data_AF-A0A8C5MWD2-F1
#
_entry.id   AF-A0A8C5MWD2-F1
#
_cell.length_a   1.000
_cell.length_b   1.000
_cell.length_c   1.000
_cell.angle_alpha   90.00
_cell.angle_beta   90.00
_cell.angle_gamma   90.00
#
_symmetry.space_group_name_H-M   'P 1'
#
loop_
_entity.id
_entity.type
_entity.pdbx_description
1 polymer ?
#
loop_
_entity_poly.entity_id
_entity_poly.type
_entity_poly.pdbx_seq_one_letter_code
_entity_poly.pdbx_strand_id
1 'polypeptide(L)'
;MQRASARLTFCLRQCFCAIDSILLFPECSARPVRVIAEVAMAREYRAGRRLLEALKEEKDSLKADSRSLAEKAVAEGSGALVPFRVVRALHEVLREKDSPLYLHELLEGSEIHLPAVEVPERNPELVARLEKIKAKLANEEYKRITKNVSCQTGKHGTLADLSRQVRPVKTMVITVFNFFVTVAAAFACTYIGTQYIFTEAAARVLSSVIVASLVGLAELYVLVRTMEGQLGEF
;
A
#
# COMPACT_ATOMS: atom_id res chain seq x y z
N MET A 1 -35.05 -16.44 -31.01
CA MET A 1 -33.58 -16.42 -31.21
C MET A 1 -32.83 -15.27 -30.50
N GLN A 2 -33.44 -14.13 -30.14
CA GLN A 2 -32.72 -13.00 -29.49
C GLN A 2 -32.41 -13.16 -27.99
N ARG A 3 -33.15 -13.99 -27.23
CA ARG A 3 -32.92 -14.16 -25.77
C ARG A 3 -31.73 -15.05 -25.41
N ALA A 4 -31.24 -15.88 -26.34
CA ALA A 4 -30.06 -16.72 -26.12
C ALA A 4 -28.75 -15.92 -26.26
N SER A 5 -28.71 -14.96 -27.20
CA SER A 5 -27.54 -14.12 -27.44
C SER A 5 -27.19 -13.26 -26.23
N ALA A 6 -28.18 -12.61 -25.59
CA ALA A 6 -27.97 -11.76 -24.42
C ALA A 6 -27.49 -12.51 -23.16
N ARG A 7 -27.86 -13.78 -23.01
CA ARG A 7 -27.42 -14.63 -21.88
C ARG A 7 -26.01 -15.18 -22.10
N LEU A 8 -25.63 -15.43 -23.36
CA LEU A 8 -24.27 -15.82 -23.73
C LEU A 8 -23.28 -14.66 -23.51
N THR A 9 -23.68 -13.42 -23.80
CA THR A 9 -22.87 -12.21 -23.53
C THR A 9 -22.68 -11.96 -22.03
N PHE A 10 -23.69 -12.25 -21.20
CA PHE A 10 -23.58 -12.14 -19.74
C PHE A 10 -22.64 -13.20 -19.16
N CYS A 11 -22.71 -14.44 -19.66
CA CYS A 11 -21.82 -15.52 -19.25
C CYS A 11 -20.36 -15.28 -19.66
N LEU A 12 -20.13 -14.78 -20.89
CA LEU A 12 -18.80 -14.37 -21.38
C LEU A 12 -18.23 -13.21 -20.56
N ARG A 13 -19.06 -12.24 -20.14
CA ARG A 13 -18.63 -11.09 -19.31
C ARG A 13 -18.34 -11.49 -17.87
N GLN A 14 -19.08 -12.45 -17.31
CA GLN A 14 -18.79 -13.04 -16.00
C GLN A 14 -17.50 -13.89 -16.03
N CYS A 15 -17.25 -14.62 -17.13
CA CYS A 15 -16.02 -15.38 -17.34
C CYS A 15 -14.80 -14.47 -17.53
N PHE A 16 -14.91 -13.39 -18.32
CA PHE A 16 -13.84 -12.39 -18.45
C PHE A 16 -13.51 -11.74 -17.10
N CYS A 17 -14.52 -11.46 -16.27
CA CYS A 17 -14.30 -10.87 -14.93
C CYS A 17 -13.65 -11.86 -13.94
N ALA A 18 -13.95 -13.16 -14.05
CA ALA A 18 -13.32 -14.21 -13.26
C ALA A 18 -11.87 -14.49 -13.72
N ILE A 19 -11.60 -14.39 -15.02
CA ILE A 19 -10.27 -14.53 -15.61
C ILE A 19 -9.41 -13.29 -15.32
N ASP A 20 -9.94 -12.07 -15.41
CA ASP A 20 -9.25 -10.83 -14.98
C ASP A 20 -8.91 -10.84 -13.49
N SER A 21 -9.72 -11.49 -12.65
CA SER A 21 -9.44 -11.68 -11.22
C SER A 21 -8.31 -12.70 -10.95
N ILE A 22 -7.92 -13.50 -11.94
CA ILE A 22 -6.87 -14.53 -11.83
C ILE A 22 -5.59 -14.12 -12.57
N LEU A 23 -5.69 -13.37 -13.68
CA LEU A 23 -4.59 -13.02 -14.58
C LEU A 23 -3.93 -11.66 -14.32
N LEU A 24 -4.55 -10.78 -13.51
CA LEU A 24 -3.96 -9.50 -13.13
C LEU A 24 -3.99 -9.36 -11.59
N PHE A 25 -2.84 -8.98 -11.03
CA PHE A 25 -2.54 -8.73 -9.61
C PHE A 25 -1.99 -9.92 -8.80
N PRO A 26 -0.67 -10.14 -8.84
CA PRO A 26 0.07 -10.51 -7.65
C PRO A 26 0.36 -9.27 -6.79
N GLU A 27 -0.54 -8.29 -6.67
CA GLU A 27 -0.34 -7.12 -5.81
C GLU A 27 -1.62 -6.32 -5.57
N CYS A 28 -2.57 -6.91 -4.85
CA CYS A 28 -3.53 -6.10 -4.09
C CYS A 28 -3.84 -6.81 -2.78
N SER A 29 -2.82 -6.87 -1.93
CA SER A 29 -2.99 -7.05 -0.50
C SER A 29 -3.91 -5.95 -0.01
N ALA A 30 -5.19 -6.28 0.11
CA ALA A 30 -6.16 -5.58 0.93
C ALA A 30 -5.63 -5.54 2.38
N ARG A 31 -4.83 -4.51 2.67
CA ARG A 31 -4.86 -3.88 3.97
C ARG A 31 -5.54 -2.54 3.76
N PRO A 32 -6.76 -2.32 4.28
CA PRO A 32 -7.10 -0.99 4.73
C PRO A 32 -6.24 -0.76 5.98
N VAL A 33 -4.94 -0.47 5.79
CA VAL A 33 -4.29 0.39 6.76
C VAL A 33 -5.04 1.69 6.57
N ARG A 34 -6.04 1.92 7.43
CA ARG A 34 -6.42 3.27 7.79
C ARG A 34 -5.12 3.89 8.26
N VAL A 35 -4.37 4.43 7.31
CA VAL A 35 -3.42 5.48 7.55
C VAL A 35 -4.34 6.63 7.91
N ILE A 36 -4.80 6.63 9.16
CA ILE A 36 -5.06 7.83 9.92
C ILE A 36 -3.67 8.44 10.15
N ALA A 37 -2.96 8.77 9.07
CA ALA A 37 -2.24 10.01 9.03
C ALA A 37 -3.34 11.02 8.75
N GLU A 38 -4.14 11.29 9.78
CA GLU A 38 -4.50 12.66 10.04
C GLU A 38 -3.13 13.33 10.10
N VAL A 39 -2.73 13.94 8.98
CA VAL A 39 -1.55 14.79 8.90
C VAL A 39 -1.69 15.66 10.12
N ALA A 40 -0.83 15.42 11.12
CA ALA A 40 -0.73 16.23 12.30
C ALA A 40 -0.16 17.57 11.82
N MET A 41 -1.00 18.31 11.12
CA MET A 41 -0.83 19.72 10.83
C MET A 41 -0.52 20.32 12.19
N ALA A 42 0.63 20.98 12.32
CA ALA A 42 0.98 21.64 13.54
C ALA A 42 -0.20 22.52 13.99
N ARG A 43 -0.85 22.10 15.08
CA ARG A 43 -2.07 22.75 15.56
C ARG A 43 -1.75 24.01 16.34
N GLU A 44 -0.49 24.14 16.77
CA GLU A 44 -0.03 25.13 17.74
C GLU A 44 1.29 25.76 17.31
N TYR A 45 1.41 27.06 17.54
CA TYR A 45 2.58 27.87 17.27
C TYR A 45 3.14 28.35 18.60
N ARG A 46 4.45 28.29 18.76
CA ARG A 46 5.15 28.98 19.84
C ARG A 46 5.15 30.47 19.51
N ALA A 47 4.50 31.28 20.34
CA ALA A 47 4.27 32.69 20.07
C ALA A 47 5.58 33.50 20.14
N GLY A 48 5.91 34.18 19.03
CA GLY A 48 6.95 35.20 18.97
C GLY A 48 6.49 36.54 19.57
N ARG A 49 7.42 37.49 19.75
CA ARG A 49 7.10 38.82 20.32
C ARG A 49 6.03 39.57 19.52
N ARG A 50 6.16 39.60 18.20
CA ARG A 50 5.25 40.33 17.31
C ARG A 50 3.83 39.78 17.34
N LEU A 51 3.69 38.45 17.39
CA LEU A 51 2.39 37.80 17.55
C LEU A 51 1.73 38.16 18.89
N LEU A 52 2.51 38.20 19.98
CA LEU A 52 1.99 38.57 21.30
C LEU A 52 1.61 40.05 21.42
N GLU A 53 2.36 40.94 20.76
CA GLU A 53 2.04 42.37 20.68
C GLU A 53 0.73 42.58 19.92
N ALA A 54 0.58 41.98 18.74
CA ALA A 54 -0.65 42.04 17.97
C ALA A 54 -1.87 41.44 18.71
N LEU A 55 -1.66 40.36 19.48
CA LEU A 55 -2.71 39.78 20.34
C LEU A 55 -3.10 40.71 21.50
N LYS A 56 -2.16 41.48 22.07
CA LYS A 56 -2.47 42.45 23.15
C LYS A 56 -3.29 43.62 22.65
N GLU A 57 -2.98 44.10 21.45
CA GLU A 57 -3.65 45.26 20.84
C GLU A 57 -5.06 44.90 20.38
N GLU A 58 -5.27 43.70 19.82
CA GLU A 58 -6.54 43.35 19.18
C GLU A 58 -7.39 42.32 19.93
N LYS A 59 -7.03 41.92 21.16
CA LYS A 59 -7.81 40.97 21.98
C LYS A 59 -9.30 41.32 22.09
N ASP A 60 -9.63 42.61 22.06
CA ASP A 60 -10.99 43.10 22.28
C ASP A 60 -11.89 42.93 21.04
N SER A 61 -11.27 42.88 19.85
CA SER A 61 -11.94 42.71 18.55
C SER A 61 -12.14 41.23 18.18
N LEU A 62 -11.57 40.29 18.95
CA LEU A 62 -11.68 38.85 18.68
C LEU A 62 -13.02 38.27 19.14
N LYS A 63 -13.50 37.23 18.42
CA LYS A 63 -14.64 36.40 18.83
C LYS A 63 -14.40 35.79 20.22
N ALA A 64 -15.46 35.65 21.02
CA ALA A 64 -15.40 35.21 22.42
C ALA A 64 -14.57 33.93 22.64
N ASP A 65 -14.71 32.94 21.75
CA ASP A 65 -13.97 31.67 21.82
C ASP A 65 -12.46 31.88 21.68
N SER A 66 -12.02 32.69 20.72
CA SER A 66 -10.61 32.99 20.46
C SER A 66 -10.01 33.96 21.48
N ARG A 67 -10.84 34.84 22.05
CA ARG A 67 -10.44 35.83 23.06
C ARG A 67 -9.94 35.18 24.35
N SER A 68 -10.66 34.17 24.85
CA SER A 68 -10.24 33.42 26.05
C SER A 68 -8.92 32.67 25.86
N LEU A 69 -8.63 32.23 24.63
CA LEU A 69 -7.37 31.55 24.28
C LEU A 69 -6.23 32.55 24.07
N ALA A 70 -6.51 33.71 23.50
CA ALA A 70 -5.57 34.81 23.35
C ALA A 70 -5.15 35.38 24.72
N GLU A 71 -6.09 35.56 25.66
CA GLU A 71 -5.80 36.05 27.01
C GLU A 71 -4.86 35.10 27.77
N LYS A 72 -5.05 33.78 27.61
CA LYS A 72 -4.14 32.76 28.17
C LYS A 72 -2.75 32.84 27.56
N ALA A 73 -2.65 32.95 26.24
CA ALA A 73 -1.36 33.08 25.56
C ALA A 73 -0.61 34.37 25.92
N VAL A 74 -1.33 35.47 26.13
CA VAL A 74 -0.77 36.76 26.57
C VAL A 74 -0.27 36.69 28.02
N ALA A 75 -0.95 35.91 28.88
CA ALA A 75 -0.52 35.70 30.27
C ALA A 75 0.73 34.82 30.38
N GLU A 76 0.90 33.86 29.47
CA GLU A 76 2.05 32.93 29.43
C GLU A 76 3.34 33.57 28.86
N GLY A 77 3.22 34.63 28.05
CA GLY A 77 4.36 35.41 27.56
C GLY A 77 5.10 34.78 26.36
N SER A 78 6.36 35.19 26.16
CA SER A 78 7.17 34.77 25.00
C SER A 78 7.38 33.26 25.01
N GLY A 79 6.80 32.57 24.03
CA GLY A 79 6.83 31.11 23.95
C GLY A 79 5.53 30.38 24.28
N ALA A 80 4.42 31.10 24.52
CA ALA A 80 3.09 30.53 24.70
C ALA A 80 2.64 29.71 23.48
N LEU A 81 1.86 28.65 23.71
CA LEU A 81 1.29 27.83 22.64
C LEU A 81 -0.02 28.46 22.13
N VAL A 82 0.02 28.99 20.91
CA VAL A 82 -1.13 29.63 20.26
C VAL A 82 -1.68 28.71 19.19
N PRO A 83 -2.95 28.28 19.26
CA PRO A 83 -3.54 27.44 18.24
C PRO A 83 -3.75 28.22 16.93
N PHE A 84 -3.60 27.55 15.78
CA PHE A 84 -3.73 28.16 14.44
C PHE A 84 -5.03 28.96 14.25
N ARG A 85 -6.12 28.53 14.89
CA ARG A 85 -7.43 29.19 14.82
C ARG A 85 -7.39 30.63 15.34
N VAL A 86 -6.60 30.89 16.38
CA VAL A 86 -6.46 32.21 16.99
C VAL A 86 -5.65 33.13 16.08
N VAL A 87 -4.54 32.62 15.51
CA VAL A 87 -3.73 33.36 14.53
C VAL A 87 -4.55 33.74 13.29
N ARG A 88 -5.37 32.81 12.78
CA ARG A 88 -6.27 33.07 11.66
C ARG A 88 -7.32 34.13 11.98
N ALA A 89 -7.95 34.06 13.14
CA ALA A 89 -8.94 35.04 13.57
C ALA A 89 -8.32 36.45 13.72
N LEU A 90 -7.10 36.54 14.26
CA LEU A 90 -6.36 37.79 14.36
C LEU A 90 -6.04 38.38 12.97
N HIS A 91 -5.59 37.55 12.03
CA HIS A 91 -5.32 37.99 10.66
C HIS A 91 -6.58 38.44 9.92
N GLU A 92 -7.74 37.81 10.16
CA GLU A 92 -9.03 38.24 9.60
C GLU A 92 -9.41 39.65 10.12
N VAL A 93 -9.26 39.92 11.43
CA VAL A 93 -9.53 41.23 12.02
C VAL A 93 -8.57 42.31 11.50
N LEU A 94 -7.27 42.01 11.40
CA LEU A 94 -6.27 42.96 10.89
C LEU A 94 -6.52 43.32 9.42
N ARG A 95 -7.02 42.37 8.63
CA ARG A 95 -7.40 42.59 7.24
C ARG A 95 -8.66 43.43 7.10
N GLU A 96 -9.64 43.27 8.00
CA GLU A 96 -10.83 44.13 8.03
C GLU A 96 -10.51 45.58 8.39
N LYS A 97 -9.40 45.82 9.11
CA LYS A 97 -8.91 47.14 9.48
C LYS A 97 -7.91 47.75 8.48
N ASP A 98 -7.75 47.15 7.29
CA ASP A 98 -6.79 47.56 6.25
C ASP A 98 -5.36 47.77 6.80
N SER A 99 -4.94 46.94 7.75
CA SER A 99 -3.59 47.02 8.31
C SER A 99 -2.55 46.50 7.31
N PRO A 100 -1.36 47.12 7.21
CA PRO A 100 -0.31 46.71 6.26
C PRO A 100 0.45 45.45 6.68
N LEU A 101 0.14 44.89 7.86
CA LEU A 101 0.85 43.75 8.44
C LEU A 101 0.45 42.44 7.75
N TYR A 102 1.41 41.79 7.11
CA TYR A 102 1.19 40.50 6.46
C TYR A 102 1.37 39.34 7.44
N LEU A 103 0.70 38.21 7.18
CA LEU A 103 0.78 37.00 8.02
C LEU A 103 2.22 36.54 8.29
N HIS A 104 3.11 36.65 7.31
CA HIS A 104 4.50 36.22 7.46
C HIS A 104 5.31 37.13 8.40
N GLU A 105 5.00 38.42 8.49
CA GLU A 105 5.63 39.37 9.42
C GLU A 105 5.14 39.17 10.85
N LEU A 106 3.88 38.74 10.98
CA LEU A 106 3.24 38.44 12.26
C LEU A 106 3.74 37.10 12.84
N LEU A 107 4.10 36.16 11.96
CA LEU A 107 4.73 34.88 12.30
C LEU A 107 6.25 34.96 12.39
N GLU A 108 6.86 36.13 12.17
CA GLU A 108 8.30 36.32 12.29
C GLU A 108 8.75 36.07 13.75
N GLY A 109 9.61 35.07 13.94
CA GLY A 109 10.04 34.61 15.28
C GLY A 109 9.05 33.70 16.00
N SER A 110 8.02 33.19 15.31
CA SER A 110 7.18 32.08 15.81
C SER A 110 7.69 30.74 15.30
N GLU A 111 7.73 29.73 16.17
CA GLU A 111 8.13 28.37 15.81
C GLU A 111 6.91 27.45 15.77
N ILE A 112 6.87 26.57 14.77
CA ILE A 112 5.78 25.62 14.61
C ILE A 112 5.98 24.47 15.61
N HIS A 113 5.04 24.27 16.53
CA HIS A 113 5.12 23.15 17.48
C HIS A 113 4.57 21.88 16.83
N LEU A 114 5.47 20.94 16.49
CA LEU A 114 5.09 19.61 16.06
C LEU A 114 5.05 18.72 17.32
N PRO A 115 3.89 18.13 17.68
CA PRO A 115 3.84 17.19 18.77
C PRO A 115 4.76 16.01 18.44
N ALA A 116 5.74 15.77 19.30
CA ALA A 116 6.65 14.64 19.12
C ALA A 116 5.84 13.35 19.22
N VAL A 117 5.91 12.52 18.19
CA VAL A 117 5.28 11.20 18.20
C VAL A 117 5.97 10.38 19.29
N GLU A 118 5.25 10.08 20.37
CA GLU A 118 5.74 9.18 21.41
C GLU A 118 6.01 7.81 20.77
N VAL A 119 7.29 7.43 20.72
CA VAL A 119 7.68 6.11 20.23
C VAL A 119 7.28 5.10 21.31
N PRO A 120 6.35 4.18 21.05
CA PRO A 120 5.95 3.21 22.05
C PRO A 120 7.15 2.34 22.46
N GLU A 121 7.23 2.01 23.74
CA GLU A 121 8.28 1.15 24.28
C GLU A 121 8.21 -0.24 23.62
N ARG A 122 9.37 -0.72 23.14
CA ARG A 122 9.44 -1.98 22.41
C ARG A 122 9.21 -3.16 23.36
N ASN A 123 8.25 -4.01 23.04
CA ASN A 123 7.99 -5.25 23.77
C ASN A 123 9.28 -6.10 23.85
N PRO A 124 9.72 -6.53 25.05
CA PRO A 124 10.98 -7.27 25.26
C PRO A 124 11.04 -8.58 24.48
N GLU A 125 9.90 -9.20 24.20
CA GLU A 125 9.82 -10.41 23.38
C GLU A 125 10.26 -10.16 21.92
N LEU A 126 9.92 -9.00 21.36
CA LEU A 126 10.30 -8.64 20.00
C LEU A 126 11.78 -8.30 19.88
N VAL A 127 12.37 -7.71 20.93
CA VAL A 127 13.82 -7.42 21.00
C VAL A 127 14.61 -8.73 21.04
N ALA A 128 14.20 -9.68 21.88
CA ALA A 128 14.83 -11.01 21.94
C ALA A 128 14.73 -11.77 20.60
N ARG A 129 13.59 -11.65 19.90
CA ARG A 129 13.44 -12.22 18.55
C ARG A 129 14.38 -11.56 17.54
N LEU A 130 14.53 -10.23 17.59
CA LEU A 130 15.43 -9.50 16.70
C LEU A 130 16.89 -9.86 16.95
N GLU A 131 17.31 -9.97 18.20
CA GLU A 131 18.67 -10.41 18.56
C GLU A 131 18.94 -11.83 18.06
N LYS A 132 17.97 -12.73 18.21
CA LYS A 132 18.05 -14.10 17.66
C LYS A 132 18.17 -14.10 16.14
N ILE A 133 17.42 -13.26 15.43
CA ILE A 133 17.51 -13.13 13.97
C ILE A 133 18.87 -12.55 13.56
N LYS A 134 19.35 -11.51 14.25
CA LYS A 134 20.65 -10.87 14.00
C LYS A 134 21.80 -11.86 14.20
N ALA A 135 21.76 -12.64 15.27
CA ALA A 135 22.74 -13.69 15.54
C ALA A 135 22.71 -14.80 14.47
N LYS A 136 21.53 -15.20 14.01
CA LYS A 136 21.40 -16.19 12.92
C LYS A 136 22.01 -15.68 11.61
N LEU A 137 21.67 -14.45 11.20
CA LEU A 137 22.20 -13.85 9.97
C LEU A 137 23.72 -13.68 10.04
N ALA A 138 24.26 -13.24 11.19
CA ALA A 138 25.70 -13.13 11.38
C ALA A 138 26.41 -14.49 11.28
N ASN A 139 25.81 -15.55 11.83
CA ASN A 139 26.36 -16.91 11.74
C ASN A 139 26.31 -17.48 10.31
N GLU A 140 25.24 -17.22 9.57
CA GLU A 140 25.12 -17.60 8.16
C GLU A 140 26.15 -16.86 7.29
N GLU A 141 26.33 -15.56 7.55
CA GLU A 141 27.33 -14.72 6.87
C GLU A 141 28.75 -15.23 7.15
N TYR A 142 29.07 -15.49 8.43
CA TYR A 142 30.37 -16.04 8.81
C TYR A 142 30.65 -17.36 8.07
N LYS A 143 29.68 -18.29 8.07
CA LYS A 143 29.81 -19.57 7.35
C LYS A 143 29.99 -19.39 5.84
N ARG A 144 29.34 -18.39 5.25
CA ARG A 144 29.49 -18.07 3.82
C ARG A 144 30.91 -17.60 3.52
N ILE A 145 31.44 -16.68 4.33
CA ILE A 145 32.79 -16.12 4.16
C ILE A 145 33.85 -17.21 4.39
N THR A 146 33.69 -18.06 5.40
CA THR A 146 34.66 -19.12 5.73
C THR A 146 34.51 -20.40 4.89
N LYS A 147 33.53 -20.46 3.99
CA LYS A 147 33.23 -21.66 3.17
C LYS A 147 34.44 -22.13 2.35
N ASN A 148 35.27 -21.19 1.89
CA ASN A 148 36.42 -21.47 1.02
C ASN A 148 37.69 -21.88 1.79
N VAL A 149 37.70 -21.71 3.12
CA VAL A 149 38.87 -22.06 3.96
C VAL A 149 38.75 -23.48 4.50
N SER A 150 37.53 -24.00 4.67
CA SER A 150 37.27 -25.35 5.18
C SER A 150 36.95 -26.33 4.03
N CYS A 151 37.96 -26.70 3.25
CA CYS A 151 37.84 -27.68 2.16
C CYS A 151 37.49 -29.13 2.61
N GLN A 152 37.29 -29.38 3.92
CA GLN A 152 37.12 -30.74 4.46
C GLN A 152 35.69 -31.18 4.84
N THR A 153 34.66 -30.35 4.69
CA THR A 153 33.27 -30.74 5.08
C THR A 153 32.37 -31.02 3.86
N GLY A 154 32.86 -31.86 2.94
CA GLY A 154 32.25 -32.17 1.65
C GLY A 154 31.04 -33.11 1.68
N LYS A 155 30.06 -32.94 2.57
CA LYS A 155 28.81 -33.77 2.55
C LYS A 155 27.48 -33.03 2.77
N HIS A 156 27.47 -31.71 3.02
CA HIS A 156 26.24 -30.96 3.30
C HIS A 156 25.87 -29.89 2.25
N GLY A 157 26.45 -29.98 1.03
CA GLY A 157 26.20 -29.01 -0.04
C GLY A 157 24.91 -29.24 -0.84
N THR A 158 24.46 -30.50 -0.98
CA THR A 158 23.37 -30.85 -1.90
C THR A 158 21.99 -30.39 -1.43
N LEU A 159 21.70 -30.41 -0.13
CA LEU A 159 20.39 -29.97 0.39
C LEU A 159 20.23 -28.44 0.40
N ALA A 160 21.32 -27.70 0.62
CA ALA A 160 21.31 -26.25 0.58
C ALA A 160 21.19 -25.73 -0.87
N ASP A 161 21.89 -26.34 -1.83
CA ASP A 161 21.77 -25.98 -3.24
C ASP A 161 20.43 -26.42 -3.85
N LEU A 162 19.87 -27.57 -3.42
CA LEU A 162 18.48 -27.94 -3.74
C LEU A 162 17.49 -26.93 -3.16
N SER A 163 17.66 -26.47 -1.92
CA SER A 163 16.78 -25.46 -1.31
C SER A 163 16.84 -24.09 -2.01
N ARG A 164 17.95 -23.82 -2.72
CA ARG A 164 18.14 -22.63 -3.54
C ARG A 164 17.54 -22.80 -4.95
N GLN A 165 17.60 -24.02 -5.51
CA GLN A 165 16.95 -24.40 -6.77
C GLN A 165 15.43 -24.66 -6.66
N VAL A 166 14.88 -25.00 -5.50
CA VAL A 166 13.42 -25.18 -5.34
C VAL A 166 12.66 -23.86 -5.29
N ARG A 167 13.34 -22.72 -5.09
CA ARG A 167 12.71 -21.39 -5.15
C ARG A 167 12.19 -21.07 -6.55
N PRO A 168 12.98 -21.21 -7.63
CA PRO A 168 12.46 -21.03 -8.99
C PRO A 168 11.48 -22.14 -9.41
N VAL A 169 11.69 -23.39 -8.98
CA VAL A 169 10.79 -24.51 -9.34
C VAL A 169 9.41 -24.36 -8.72
N LYS A 170 9.31 -23.88 -7.47
CA LYS A 170 8.01 -23.66 -6.81
C LYS A 170 7.15 -22.67 -7.59
N THR A 171 7.72 -21.57 -8.06
CA THR A 171 6.99 -20.58 -8.85
C THR A 171 6.56 -21.16 -10.20
N MET A 172 7.45 -21.85 -10.90
CA MET A 172 7.13 -22.50 -12.18
C MET A 172 6.00 -23.53 -12.06
N VAL A 173 6.02 -24.36 -11.01
CA VAL A 173 4.98 -25.36 -10.76
C VAL A 173 3.63 -24.70 -10.48
N ILE A 174 3.60 -23.62 -9.70
CA ILE A 174 2.36 -22.88 -9.40
C ILE A 174 1.77 -22.28 -10.69
N THR A 175 2.60 -21.70 -11.56
CA THR A 175 2.12 -21.09 -12.81
C THR A 175 1.59 -22.14 -13.80
N VAL A 176 2.29 -23.28 -13.95
CA VAL A 176 1.82 -24.38 -14.80
C VAL A 176 0.52 -24.98 -14.26
N PHE A 177 0.40 -25.13 -12.95
CA PHE A 177 -0.84 -25.58 -12.33
C PHE A 177 -2.00 -24.61 -12.56
N ASN A 178 -1.75 -23.29 -12.43
CA ASN A 178 -2.74 -22.25 -12.70
C ASN A 178 -3.25 -22.33 -14.15
N PHE A 179 -2.37 -22.53 -15.12
CA PHE A 179 -2.73 -22.74 -16.53
C PHE A 179 -3.71 -23.92 -16.72
N PHE A 180 -3.44 -25.08 -16.11
CA PHE A 180 -4.34 -26.22 -16.23
C PHE A 180 -5.70 -25.95 -15.58
N VAL A 181 -5.71 -25.25 -14.44
CA VAL A 181 -6.94 -24.87 -13.74
C VAL A 181 -7.79 -23.90 -14.59
N THR A 182 -7.18 -22.91 -15.24
CA THR A 182 -7.92 -21.94 -16.08
C THR A 182 -8.47 -22.59 -17.34
N VAL A 183 -7.71 -23.43 -18.03
CA VAL A 183 -8.19 -24.17 -19.21
C VAL A 183 -9.32 -25.15 -18.84
N ALA A 184 -9.19 -25.87 -17.72
CA ALA A 184 -10.22 -26.79 -17.25
C ALA A 184 -11.50 -26.05 -16.82
N ALA A 185 -11.37 -24.91 -16.14
CA ALA A 185 -12.51 -24.07 -15.76
C ALA A 185 -13.23 -23.52 -16.99
N ALA A 186 -12.50 -23.00 -17.98
CA ALA A 186 -13.08 -22.50 -19.24
C ALA A 186 -13.79 -23.60 -20.03
N PHE A 187 -13.21 -24.80 -20.08
CA PHE A 187 -13.85 -25.98 -20.68
C PHE A 187 -15.15 -26.36 -19.95
N ALA A 188 -15.11 -26.50 -18.63
CA ALA A 188 -16.28 -26.88 -17.82
C ALA A 188 -17.39 -25.83 -17.88
N CYS A 189 -17.05 -24.54 -17.77
CA CYS A 189 -18.01 -23.44 -17.87
C CYS A 189 -18.67 -23.39 -19.25
N THR A 190 -17.88 -23.55 -20.33
CA THR A 190 -18.44 -23.56 -21.68
C THR A 190 -19.29 -24.82 -21.91
N TYR A 191 -18.85 -25.98 -21.45
CA TYR A 191 -19.60 -27.23 -21.58
C TYR A 191 -20.97 -27.16 -20.88
N ILE A 192 -21.02 -26.64 -19.64
CA ILE A 192 -22.27 -26.43 -18.89
C ILE A 192 -23.11 -25.32 -19.56
N GLY A 193 -22.49 -24.23 -20.00
CA GLY A 193 -23.16 -23.13 -20.69
C GLY A 193 -23.82 -23.55 -22.00
N THR A 194 -23.15 -24.39 -22.78
CA THR A 194 -23.67 -24.86 -24.07
C THR A 194 -24.86 -25.81 -23.91
N GLN A 195 -25.04 -26.44 -22.73
CA GLN A 195 -26.26 -27.23 -22.46
C GLN A 195 -27.55 -26.42 -22.63
N TYR A 196 -27.49 -25.10 -22.46
CA TYR A 196 -28.63 -24.20 -22.60
C TYR A 196 -28.90 -23.74 -24.04
N ILE A 197 -27.98 -23.96 -24.98
CA ILE A 197 -28.09 -23.46 -26.37
C ILE A 197 -28.22 -24.59 -27.38
N PHE A 198 -27.51 -25.71 -27.21
CA PHE A 198 -27.55 -26.84 -28.13
C PHE A 198 -27.98 -28.11 -27.39
N THR A 199 -28.87 -28.91 -27.96
CA THR A 199 -29.34 -30.19 -27.39
C THR A 199 -28.39 -31.36 -27.70
N GLU A 200 -27.64 -31.27 -28.79
CA GLU A 200 -26.73 -32.32 -29.27
C GLU A 200 -25.44 -32.41 -28.45
N ALA A 201 -25.10 -33.62 -27.97
CA ALA A 201 -23.91 -33.86 -27.14
C ALA A 201 -22.60 -33.56 -27.89
N ALA A 202 -22.52 -33.88 -29.17
CA ALA A 202 -21.33 -33.65 -30.00
C ALA A 202 -21.03 -32.16 -30.17
N ALA A 203 -22.05 -31.34 -30.45
CA ALA A 203 -21.88 -29.89 -30.63
C ALA A 203 -21.45 -29.19 -29.32
N ARG A 204 -21.90 -29.70 -28.17
CA ARG A 204 -21.48 -29.21 -26.83
C ARG A 204 -20.00 -29.40 -26.58
N VAL A 205 -19.49 -30.60 -26.87
CA VAL A 205 -18.06 -30.90 -26.69
C VAL A 205 -17.23 -30.06 -27.66
N LEU A 206 -17.60 -30.02 -28.95
CA LEU A 206 -16.85 -29.27 -29.97
C LEU A 206 -16.74 -27.77 -29.63
N SER A 207 -17.84 -27.13 -29.24
CA SER A 207 -17.82 -25.71 -28.85
C SER A 207 -16.97 -25.46 -27.60
N SER A 208 -17.03 -26.33 -26.60
CA SER A 208 -16.20 -26.21 -25.38
C SER A 208 -14.71 -26.36 -25.65
N VAL A 209 -14.30 -27.26 -26.55
CA VAL A 209 -12.90 -27.46 -26.95
C VAL A 209 -12.36 -26.25 -27.71
N ILE A 210 -13.15 -25.65 -28.60
CA ILE A 210 -12.74 -24.45 -29.34
C ILE A 210 -12.48 -23.28 -28.38
N VAL A 211 -13.41 -23.02 -27.45
CA VAL A 211 -13.25 -21.94 -26.47
C VAL A 211 -12.07 -22.20 -25.53
N ALA A 212 -11.93 -23.43 -25.02
CA ALA A 212 -10.81 -23.81 -24.17
C ALA A 212 -9.46 -23.65 -24.89
N SER A 213 -9.41 -23.95 -26.19
CA SER A 213 -8.19 -23.77 -27.00
C SER A 213 -7.79 -22.30 -27.15
N LEU A 214 -8.75 -21.39 -27.34
CA LEU A 214 -8.46 -19.95 -27.43
C LEU A 214 -7.96 -19.38 -26.09
N VAL A 215 -8.58 -19.78 -24.97
CA VAL A 215 -8.14 -19.37 -23.63
C VAL A 215 -6.75 -19.94 -23.33
N GLY A 216 -6.50 -21.20 -23.68
CA GLY A 216 -5.18 -21.83 -23.52
C GLY A 216 -4.09 -21.11 -24.31
N LEU A 217 -4.37 -20.65 -25.54
CA LEU A 217 -3.40 -19.86 -26.32
C LEU A 217 -3.12 -18.49 -25.69
N ALA A 218 -4.12 -17.83 -25.11
CA ALA A 218 -3.94 -16.55 -24.41
C ALA A 218 -3.06 -16.71 -23.17
N GLU A 219 -3.35 -17.72 -22.34
CA GLU A 219 -2.58 -18.03 -21.13
C GLU A 219 -1.15 -18.48 -21.44
N LEU A 220 -0.97 -19.31 -22.48
CA LEU A 220 0.35 -19.75 -22.93
C LEU A 220 1.20 -18.58 -23.42
N TYR A 221 0.61 -17.62 -24.13
CA TYR A 221 1.30 -16.40 -24.57
C TYR A 221 1.78 -15.57 -23.37
N VAL A 222 0.93 -15.39 -22.36
CA VAL A 222 1.30 -14.67 -21.13
C VAL A 222 2.42 -15.40 -20.40
N LEU A 223 2.32 -16.72 -20.24
CA LEU A 223 3.37 -17.53 -19.61
C LEU A 223 4.72 -17.38 -20.31
N VAL A 224 4.75 -17.53 -21.63
CA VAL A 224 5.98 -17.38 -22.43
C VAL A 224 6.57 -15.99 -22.24
N ARG A 225 5.75 -14.93 -22.29
CA ARG A 225 6.21 -13.55 -22.08
C ARG A 225 6.76 -13.31 -20.67
N THR A 226 6.16 -13.92 -19.64
CA THR A 226 6.69 -13.81 -18.27
C THR A 226 8.02 -14.52 -18.09
N MET A 227 8.26 -15.62 -18.83
CA MET A 227 9.53 -16.34 -18.79
C MET A 227 10.64 -15.57 -19.51
N GLU A 228 10.34 -14.93 -20.65
CA GLU A 228 11.30 -14.05 -21.36
C GLU A 228 11.69 -12.83 -20.51
N GLY A 229 10.75 -12.26 -19.75
CA GLY A 229 11.02 -11.13 -18.86
C GLY A 229 12.01 -11.43 -17.73
N GLN A 230 12.09 -12.68 -17.25
CA GLN A 230 13.06 -13.07 -16.21
C GLN A 230 14.48 -13.32 -16.74
N LEU A 231 14.66 -13.42 -18.07
CA LEU A 231 15.95 -13.58 -18.73
C LEU A 231 16.61 -12.23 -19.09
N GLY A 232 15.88 -11.11 -19.02
CA GLY A 232 16.39 -9.76 -19.32
C GLY A 232 16.98 -8.99 -18.15
N GLU A 233 16.91 -9.53 -16.92
CA GLU A 233 17.50 -8.93 -15.71
C GLU A 233 18.73 -9.70 -15.19
N PHE A 234 19.62 -10.11 -16.11
CA PHE A 234 20.96 -10.59 -15.79
C PHE A 234 22.01 -9.94 -16.68
#